data_AF-A0ABC9W5M3-F1
#
_entry.id   AF-A0ABC9W5M3-F1
#
_cell.length_a   1.000
_cell.length_b   1.000
_cell.length_c   1.000
_cell.angle_alpha   90.00
_cell.angle_beta   90.00
_cell.angle_gamma   90.00
#
_symmetry.space_group_name_H-M   'P 1'
#
loop_
_entity.id
_entity.type
_entity.pdbx_description
1 polymer ?
#
loop_
_entity_poly.entity_id
_entity_poly.type
_entity_poly.pdbx_seq_one_letter_code
_entity_poly.pdbx_strand_id
1 'polypeptide(L)'
;MTQCIGPNGYMEPYCSTACMNTHKSKYAKSQSMEIICHFCKRNSLPQYQATMPDGKLYNFCSSSCVAKFQTLSVQSSTNGQFVSPSDIQLKCNYCKSSFCSKPEVLEWENKVYQFCSRACSDDYKKLHCIVTYCEYCQEEKTLHETVNFSGIKRPFCSEGCKLLYKQDFARRLGLRCVTCNYCSQLCKKGATKELDGVVRDFCSEECCKKFQDWYYKASNSEFLTRAPQLKKPKMHM
;
A
#
# COMPACT_ATOMS: atom_id res chain seq x y z
N MET A 1 -24.53 -21.81 -35.91
CA MET A 1 -23.05 -21.84 -35.83
C MET A 1 -22.58 -20.40 -35.68
N THR A 2 -21.84 -20.08 -34.63
CA THR A 2 -21.31 -18.74 -34.35
C THR A 2 -19.82 -18.74 -34.64
N GLN A 3 -19.30 -17.74 -35.34
CA GLN A 3 -17.88 -17.66 -35.70
C GLN A 3 -17.24 -16.43 -35.06
N CYS A 4 -16.01 -16.56 -34.58
CA CYS A 4 -15.20 -15.41 -34.18
C CYS A 4 -13.76 -15.53 -34.70
N ILE A 5 -13.14 -14.39 -34.98
CA ILE A 5 -11.73 -14.32 -35.40
C ILE A 5 -10.88 -14.43 -34.13
N GLY A 6 -10.10 -15.50 -34.05
CA GLY A 6 -9.15 -15.73 -32.96
C GLY A 6 -7.97 -14.74 -33.01
N PRO A 7 -7.21 -14.59 -31.91
CA PRO A 7 -6.06 -13.69 -31.85
C PRO A 7 -4.88 -14.07 -32.78
N ASN A 8 -4.95 -15.24 -33.43
CA ASN A 8 -4.05 -15.70 -34.49
C ASN A 8 -4.56 -15.37 -35.91
N GLY A 9 -5.69 -14.67 -36.04
CA GLY A 9 -6.30 -14.30 -37.32
C GLY A 9 -7.16 -15.39 -37.98
N TYR A 10 -7.31 -16.57 -37.37
CA TYR A 10 -8.10 -17.66 -37.94
C TYR A 10 -9.54 -17.66 -37.44
N MET A 11 -10.47 -18.08 -38.30
CA MET A 11 -11.90 -18.11 -38.03
C MET A 11 -12.30 -19.41 -37.33
N GLU A 12 -12.74 -19.31 -36.08
CA GLU A 12 -13.13 -20.48 -35.28
C GLU A 12 -14.65 -20.66 -35.22
N PRO A 13 -15.18 -21.83 -35.59
CA PRO A 13 -16.61 -22.13 -35.51
C PRO A 13 -17.02 -22.66 -34.13
N TYR A 14 -18.13 -22.14 -33.60
CA TYR A 14 -18.72 -22.54 -32.32
C TYR A 14 -20.16 -23.01 -32.51
N CYS A 15 -20.57 -24.02 -31.72
CA CYS A 15 -21.92 -24.57 -31.77
C CYS A 15 -22.98 -23.61 -31.20
N SER A 16 -22.59 -22.69 -30.31
CA SER A 16 -23.48 -21.66 -29.74
C SER A 16 -22.70 -20.46 -29.19
N THR A 17 -23.40 -19.33 -28.98
CA THR A 17 -22.86 -18.12 -28.32
C THR A 17 -22.46 -18.38 -26.86
N ALA A 18 -23.09 -19.34 -26.18
CA ALA A 18 -22.74 -19.76 -24.82
C ALA A 18 -21.37 -20.46 -24.78
N CYS A 19 -21.08 -21.35 -25.75
CA CYS A 19 -19.77 -21.99 -25.88
C CYS A 19 -18.67 -20.98 -26.22
N MET A 20 -18.97 -20.00 -27.08
CA MET A 20 -18.05 -18.89 -27.41
C MET A 20 -17.68 -18.06 -26.17
N ASN A 21 -18.67 -17.68 -25.34
CA ASN A 21 -18.43 -16.90 -24.12
C ASN A 21 -17.71 -17.70 -23.05
N THR A 22 -18.00 -18.99 -22.92
CA THR A 22 -17.28 -19.88 -21.99
C THR A 22 -15.82 -20.07 -22.40
N HIS A 23 -15.53 -20.16 -23.70
CA HIS A 23 -14.17 -20.18 -24.23
C HIS A 23 -13.45 -18.86 -23.91
N LYS A 24 -14.06 -17.69 -24.18
CA LYS A 24 -13.51 -16.38 -23.80
C LYS A 24 -13.25 -16.26 -22.29
N SER A 25 -14.15 -16.75 -21.43
CA SER A 25 -13.99 -16.73 -19.98
C SER A 25 -12.92 -17.71 -19.45
N LYS A 26 -12.71 -18.85 -20.11
CA LYS A 26 -11.61 -19.78 -19.80
C LYS A 26 -10.27 -19.26 -20.32
N TYR A 27 -10.23 -18.65 -21.52
CA TYR A 27 -9.02 -18.04 -22.08
C TYR A 27 -8.61 -16.76 -21.33
N ALA A 28 -9.58 -15.95 -20.87
CA ALA A 28 -9.35 -14.81 -19.99
C ALA A 28 -8.79 -15.22 -18.60
N LYS A 29 -9.00 -16.47 -18.18
CA LYS A 29 -8.41 -17.04 -16.96
C LYS A 29 -7.05 -17.72 -17.18
N SER A 30 -6.58 -17.86 -18.42
CA SER A 30 -5.30 -18.52 -18.74
C SER A 30 -4.27 -17.60 -19.42
N GLN A 31 -4.53 -16.31 -19.51
CA GLN A 31 -3.53 -15.29 -19.86
C GLN A 31 -3.43 -14.18 -18.79
N SER A 32 -3.46 -14.55 -17.51
CA SER A 32 -2.64 -13.81 -16.55
C SER A 32 -1.18 -14.15 -16.85
N MET A 33 -0.64 -13.64 -17.98
CA MET A 33 0.80 -13.50 -18.07
C MET A 33 1.18 -12.71 -16.83
N GLU A 34 2.03 -13.29 -16.00
CA GLU A 34 2.66 -12.57 -14.91
C GLU A 34 3.31 -11.33 -15.52
N ILE A 35 2.67 -10.16 -15.36
CA ILE A 35 3.18 -8.92 -15.94
C ILE A 35 4.34 -8.49 -15.05
N ILE A 36 5.52 -8.94 -15.43
CA ILE A 36 6.77 -8.67 -14.75
C ILE A 36 7.23 -7.27 -15.16
N CYS A 37 7.40 -6.39 -14.18
CA CYS A 37 7.98 -5.07 -14.39
C CYS A 37 9.35 -5.23 -15.07
N HIS A 38 9.55 -4.59 -16.22
CA HIS A 38 10.76 -4.79 -17.01
C HIS A 38 12.02 -4.31 -16.28
N PHE A 39 11.87 -3.29 -15.43
CA PHE A 39 12.97 -2.74 -14.63
C PHE A 39 13.26 -3.57 -13.37
N CYS A 40 12.28 -3.74 -12.49
CA CYS A 40 12.50 -4.37 -11.18
C CYS A 40 12.23 -5.89 -11.13
N LYS A 41 11.85 -6.48 -12.27
CA LYS A 41 11.57 -7.92 -12.47
C LYS A 41 10.56 -8.53 -11.50
N ARG A 42 9.69 -7.73 -10.88
CA ARG A 42 8.58 -8.22 -10.03
C ARG A 42 7.28 -8.36 -10.80
N ASN A 43 6.54 -9.42 -10.49
CA ASN A 43 5.18 -9.62 -10.96
C ASN A 43 4.24 -8.58 -10.33
N SER A 44 3.63 -7.72 -11.13
CA SER A 44 2.77 -6.62 -10.65
C SER A 44 1.73 -6.24 -11.70
N LEU A 45 0.54 -5.80 -11.27
CA LEU A 45 -0.44 -5.20 -12.18
C LEU A 45 0.19 -3.98 -12.88
N PRO A 46 0.24 -3.92 -14.22
CA PRO A 46 0.88 -2.81 -14.92
C PRO A 46 0.13 -1.52 -14.63
N GLN A 47 0.81 -0.58 -13.99
CA GLN A 47 0.29 0.77 -13.79
C GLN A 47 0.78 1.74 -14.86
N TYR A 48 1.89 1.40 -15.53
CA TYR A 48 2.52 2.21 -16.57
C TYR A 48 3.03 1.32 -17.71
N GLN A 49 2.68 1.66 -18.94
CA GLN A 49 3.14 1.01 -20.17
C GLN A 49 3.91 2.02 -21.02
N ALA A 50 5.06 1.63 -21.56
CA ALA A 50 5.81 2.44 -22.51
C ALA A 50 6.12 1.63 -23.76
N THR A 51 5.89 2.23 -24.92
CA THR A 51 6.29 1.68 -26.22
C THR A 51 7.59 2.35 -26.63
N MET A 52 8.65 1.57 -26.80
CA MET A 52 9.96 2.10 -27.22
C MET A 52 10.04 2.21 -28.76
N PRO A 53 11.06 2.89 -29.31
CA PRO A 53 11.23 3.05 -30.77
C PRO A 53 11.42 1.74 -31.55
N ASP A 54 11.75 0.65 -30.84
CA ASP A 54 11.83 -0.72 -31.38
C ASP A 54 10.43 -1.38 -31.57
N GLY A 55 9.36 -0.67 -31.22
CA GLY A 55 7.98 -1.13 -31.30
C GLY A 55 7.57 -2.11 -30.20
N LYS A 56 8.45 -2.39 -29.22
CA LYS A 56 8.14 -3.32 -28.11
C LYS A 56 7.45 -2.58 -26.97
N LEU A 57 6.47 -3.27 -26.37
CA LEU A 57 5.72 -2.80 -25.21
C LEU A 57 6.41 -3.25 -23.91
N TYR A 58 6.76 -2.29 -23.06
CA TYR A 58 7.39 -2.53 -21.76
C TYR A 58 6.43 -2.17 -20.63
N ASN A 59 6.33 -3.05 -19.63
CA ASN A 59 5.48 -2.86 -18.45
C ASN A 59 6.31 -2.41 -17.25
N PHE A 60 5.83 -1.41 -16.50
CA PHE A 60 6.51 -0.88 -15.32
C PHE A 60 5.55 -0.76 -14.12
N CYS A 61 6.07 -1.08 -12.94
CA CYS A 61 5.28 -1.05 -11.70
C CYS A 61 5.16 0.36 -11.08
N SER A 62 5.93 1.35 -11.57
CA SER A 62 5.88 2.74 -11.10
C SER A 62 6.50 3.72 -12.10
N SER A 63 6.14 5.00 -12.01
CA SER A 63 6.77 6.09 -12.77
C SER A 63 8.28 6.18 -12.51
N SER A 64 8.74 5.82 -11.31
CA SER A 64 10.17 5.73 -10.99
C SER A 64 10.89 4.63 -11.77
N CYS A 65 10.23 3.50 -12.03
CA CYS A 65 10.81 2.43 -12.87
C CYS A 65 10.87 2.86 -14.35
N VAL A 66 9.87 3.62 -14.82
CA VAL A 66 9.89 4.23 -16.15
C VAL A 66 11.05 5.22 -16.28
N ALA A 67 11.18 6.15 -15.32
CA ALA A 67 12.24 7.16 -15.33
C ALA A 67 13.63 6.52 -15.28
N LYS A 68 13.87 5.53 -14.41
CA LYS A 68 15.15 4.82 -14.32
C LYS A 68 15.47 4.03 -15.59
N PHE A 69 14.47 3.40 -16.21
CA PHE A 69 14.64 2.72 -17.50
C PHE A 69 14.98 3.71 -18.62
N GLN A 70 14.28 4.84 -18.68
CA GLN A 70 14.56 5.92 -19.64
C GLN A 70 15.97 6.47 -19.47
N THR A 71 16.43 6.72 -18.24
CA THR A 71 17.80 7.20 -17.98
C THR A 71 18.87 6.19 -18.37
N LEU A 72 18.62 4.88 -18.21
CA LEU A 72 19.56 3.82 -18.63
C LEU A 72 19.58 3.66 -20.15
N SER A 73 18.44 3.80 -20.82
CA SER A 73 18.35 3.70 -22.29
C SER A 73 19.06 4.85 -23.02
N VAL A 74 19.32 5.97 -22.33
CA VAL A 74 20.02 7.15 -22.89
C VAL A 74 21.55 7.08 -22.68
N GLN A 75 22.05 6.17 -21.83
CA GLN A 75 23.48 6.10 -21.47
C GLN A 75 24.27 5.02 -22.25
N SER A 76 24.04 4.88 -23.56
CA SER A 76 24.95 4.12 -24.41
C SER A 76 26.12 4.95 -24.95
N SER A 77 26.37 6.16 -24.43
CA SER A 77 27.50 6.97 -24.90
C SER A 77 28.07 7.90 -23.81
N THR A 78 29.35 7.67 -23.52
CA THR A 78 30.37 8.55 -22.91
C THR A 78 30.53 8.62 -21.39
N ASN A 79 31.81 8.48 -21.00
CA ASN A 79 32.40 8.64 -19.68
C ASN A 79 32.04 9.97 -19.01
N GLY A 80 31.68 9.93 -17.73
CA GLY A 80 31.67 11.13 -16.90
C GLY A 80 30.90 10.93 -15.59
N GLN A 81 31.58 11.18 -14.47
CA GLN A 81 31.02 11.14 -13.12
C GLN A 81 29.67 11.86 -13.02
N PHE A 82 28.64 11.15 -12.61
CA PHE A 82 27.37 11.74 -12.19
C PHE A 82 27.24 11.65 -10.68
N VAL A 83 27.27 12.82 -10.02
CA VAL A 83 26.73 12.98 -8.67
C VAL A 83 25.21 12.97 -8.84
N SER A 84 24.59 11.84 -8.50
CA SER A 84 23.14 11.61 -8.61
C SER A 84 22.36 12.49 -7.61
N PRO A 85 21.20 13.05 -8.01
CA PRO A 85 20.31 13.74 -7.07
C PRO A 85 19.72 12.73 -6.08
N SER A 86 20.38 12.59 -4.93
CA SER A 86 19.90 11.95 -3.69
C SER A 86 18.86 10.84 -3.91
N ASP A 87 19.31 9.72 -4.47
CA ASP A 87 18.60 8.46 -4.46
C ASP A 87 18.21 8.12 -3.01
N ILE A 88 16.94 8.29 -2.63
CA ILE A 88 16.37 7.57 -1.47
C ILE A 88 16.25 6.10 -1.90
N GLN A 89 17.40 5.44 -2.01
CA GLN A 89 17.52 4.03 -2.31
C GLN A 89 17.35 3.28 -1.00
N LEU A 90 16.10 2.94 -0.66
CA LEU A 90 15.79 2.19 0.56
C LEU A 90 16.38 0.78 0.44
N LYS A 91 16.96 0.28 1.53
CA LYS A 91 17.54 -1.06 1.60
C LYS A 91 16.70 -1.95 2.49
N CYS A 92 16.29 -3.11 1.96
CA CYS A 92 15.46 -4.06 2.70
C CYS A 92 16.28 -4.70 3.83
N ASN A 93 15.71 -4.77 5.04
CA ASN A 93 16.40 -5.35 6.19
C ASN A 93 16.51 -6.88 6.13
N TYR A 94 15.63 -7.53 5.36
CA TYR A 94 15.68 -8.97 5.12
C TYR A 94 16.57 -9.31 3.93
N CYS A 95 16.09 -9.11 2.70
CA CYS A 95 16.78 -9.55 1.47
C CYS A 95 17.98 -8.67 1.07
N LYS A 96 18.24 -7.57 1.79
CA LYS A 96 19.31 -6.59 1.52
C LYS A 96 19.24 -5.89 0.16
N SER A 97 18.27 -6.21 -0.67
CA SER A 97 18.03 -5.55 -1.96
C SER A 97 17.53 -4.13 -1.78
N SER A 98 17.88 -3.28 -2.74
CA SER A 98 17.35 -1.93 -2.85
C SER A 98 15.93 -1.91 -3.40
N PHE A 99 15.12 -0.94 -2.97
CA PHE A 99 13.75 -0.77 -3.45
C PHE A 99 13.31 0.69 -3.40
N CYS A 100 12.29 1.03 -4.19
CA CYS A 100 11.72 2.38 -4.29
C CYS A 100 10.21 2.43 -3.99
N SER A 101 9.61 1.32 -3.57
CA SER A 101 8.21 1.27 -3.14
C SER A 101 8.06 1.79 -1.71
N LYS A 102 6.82 2.09 -1.30
CA LYS A 102 6.50 2.33 0.11
C LYS A 102 7.01 1.13 0.95
N PRO A 103 7.85 1.35 1.98
CA PRO A 103 8.34 0.28 2.83
C PRO A 103 7.24 -0.28 3.72
N GLU A 104 7.30 -1.58 3.98
CA GLU A 104 6.70 -2.17 5.17
C GLU A 104 7.63 -1.89 6.36
N VAL A 105 7.07 -1.39 7.46
CA VAL A 105 7.85 -0.91 8.62
C VAL A 105 7.55 -1.76 9.84
N LEU A 106 8.59 -2.16 10.57
CA LEU A 106 8.52 -2.85 11.85
C LEU A 106 9.25 -2.02 12.91
N GLU A 107 8.54 -1.64 13.97
CA GLU A 107 9.15 -1.12 15.19
C GLU A 107 9.42 -2.27 16.17
N TRP A 108 10.69 -2.52 16.49
CA TRP A 108 11.10 -3.54 17.45
C TRP A 108 12.32 -3.09 18.24
N GLU A 109 12.31 -3.25 19.56
CA GLU A 109 13.40 -2.83 20.46
C GLU A 109 13.88 -1.37 20.22
N ASN A 110 12.93 -0.44 20.05
CA ASN A 110 13.20 0.96 19.73
C ASN A 110 13.98 1.20 18.42
N LYS A 111 14.06 0.19 17.54
CA LYS A 111 14.61 0.29 16.19
C LYS A 111 13.50 0.19 15.16
N VAL A 112 13.67 0.90 14.06
CA VAL A 112 12.75 0.89 12.92
C VAL A 112 13.40 0.11 11.78
N TYR A 113 12.78 -1.00 11.40
CA TYR A 113 13.19 -1.83 10.29
C TYR A 113 12.27 -1.62 9.10
N GLN A 114 12.85 -1.57 7.91
CA GLN A 114 12.13 -1.36 6.65
C GLN A 114 12.31 -2.53 5.69
N PHE A 115 11.23 -2.94 5.04
CA PHE A 115 11.18 -4.10 4.15
C PHE A 115 10.54 -3.73 2.81
N CYS A 116 10.98 -4.41 1.76
CA CYS A 116 10.49 -4.19 0.41
C CYS A 116 9.15 -4.87 0.12
N SER A 117 8.65 -5.70 1.06
CA SER A 117 7.38 -6.42 0.97
C SER A 117 6.99 -6.99 2.35
N ARG A 118 5.71 -7.38 2.49
CA ARG A 118 5.20 -8.05 3.69
C ARG A 118 5.86 -9.41 3.93
N ALA A 119 6.09 -10.18 2.87
CA ALA A 119 6.79 -11.47 2.95
C ALA A 119 8.18 -11.30 3.59
N CYS A 120 8.97 -10.32 3.13
CA CYS A 120 10.27 -10.02 3.74
C CYS A 120 10.18 -9.62 5.21
N SER A 121 9.13 -8.90 5.61
CA SER A 121 8.93 -8.55 7.02
C SER A 121 8.59 -9.79 7.85
N ASP A 122 7.69 -10.64 7.35
CA ASP A 122 7.24 -11.85 8.03
C ASP A 122 8.37 -12.88 8.18
N ASP A 123 9.18 -13.07 7.14
CA ASP A 123 10.34 -13.96 7.19
C ASP A 123 11.42 -13.44 8.15
N TYR A 124 11.63 -12.12 8.20
CA TYR A 124 12.53 -11.49 9.17
C TYR A 124 12.05 -11.71 10.61
N LYS A 125 10.76 -11.52 10.89
CA LYS A 125 10.18 -11.74 12.22
C LYS A 125 10.35 -13.18 12.68
N LYS A 126 10.15 -14.15 11.77
CA LYS A 126 10.37 -15.58 12.06
C LYS A 126 11.84 -15.87 12.33
N LEU A 127 12.74 -15.38 11.47
CA LEU A 127 14.19 -15.61 11.58
C LEU A 127 14.76 -15.07 12.89
N HIS A 128 14.29 -13.90 13.33
CA HIS A 128 14.75 -13.24 14.56
C HIS A 128 13.89 -13.56 15.78
N CYS A 129 12.99 -14.55 15.70
CA CYS A 129 12.10 -14.95 16.80
C CYS A 129 11.37 -13.76 17.44
N ILE A 130 10.88 -12.83 16.61
CA ILE A 130 10.15 -11.65 17.08
C ILE A 130 8.75 -12.08 17.48
N VAL A 131 8.59 -12.42 18.75
CA VAL A 131 7.34 -12.89 19.37
C VAL A 131 6.76 -11.84 20.31
N THR A 132 5.48 -11.98 20.62
CA THR A 132 4.75 -11.12 21.54
C THR A 132 3.61 -11.88 22.20
N TYR A 133 3.22 -11.46 23.40
CA TYR A 133 1.95 -11.88 24.00
C TYR A 133 0.83 -11.08 23.35
N CYS A 134 -0.02 -11.75 22.58
CA CYS A 134 -1.08 -11.06 21.85
C CYS A 134 -2.13 -10.48 22.82
N GLU A 135 -2.44 -9.19 22.66
CA GLU A 135 -3.42 -8.50 23.49
C GLU A 135 -4.84 -9.13 23.42
N TYR A 136 -5.20 -9.76 22.31
CA TYR A 136 -6.52 -10.38 22.14
C TYR A 136 -6.56 -11.83 22.63
N CYS A 137 -5.75 -12.72 22.05
CA CYS A 137 -5.83 -14.15 22.36
C CYS A 137 -4.98 -14.58 23.57
N GLN A 138 -4.16 -13.67 24.12
CA GLN A 138 -3.32 -13.93 25.31
C GLN A 138 -2.32 -15.08 25.15
N GLU A 139 -1.95 -15.40 23.91
CA GLU A 139 -0.95 -16.43 23.58
C GLU A 139 0.34 -15.77 23.06
N GLU A 140 1.49 -16.40 23.35
CA GLU A 140 2.79 -16.01 22.79
C GLU A 140 2.91 -16.51 21.34
N LYS A 141 3.01 -15.56 20.40
CA LYS A 141 3.09 -15.84 18.96
C LYS A 141 3.97 -14.82 18.27
N THR A 142 4.35 -15.10 17.02
CA THR A 142 5.06 -14.13 16.18
C THR A 142 4.28 -12.82 16.08
N LEU A 143 4.97 -11.69 16.27
CA LEU A 143 4.38 -10.36 16.19
C LEU A 143 3.88 -10.08 14.77
N HIS A 144 2.58 -9.91 14.60
CA HIS A 144 2.01 -9.45 13.34
C HIS A 144 2.13 -7.92 13.23
N GLU A 145 1.59 -7.18 14.19
CA GLU A 145 1.62 -5.72 14.21
C GLU A 145 1.38 -5.18 15.63
N THR A 146 1.98 -4.04 15.95
CA THR A 146 1.68 -3.28 17.17
C THR A 146 0.89 -2.03 16.81
N VAL A 147 -0.30 -1.88 17.38
CA VAL A 147 -1.20 -0.75 17.10
C VAL A 147 -1.47 0.03 18.38
N ASN A 148 -1.54 1.35 18.26
CA ASN A 148 -1.89 2.21 19.38
C ASN A 148 -3.41 2.32 19.53
N PHE A 149 -3.91 1.95 20.71
CA PHE A 149 -5.30 2.16 21.13
C PHE A 149 -5.31 3.10 22.33
N SER A 150 -5.91 4.28 22.17
CA SER A 150 -5.89 5.36 23.19
C SER A 150 -4.48 5.68 23.71
N GLY A 151 -3.47 5.69 22.83
CA GLY A 151 -2.08 5.99 23.17
C GLY A 151 -1.28 4.83 23.76
N ILE A 152 -1.89 3.67 23.99
CA ILE A 152 -1.19 2.48 24.49
C ILE A 152 -0.84 1.57 23.30
N LYS A 153 0.44 1.21 23.18
CA LYS A 153 0.92 0.21 22.21
C LYS A 153 0.35 -1.16 22.59
N ARG A 154 -0.43 -1.76 21.68
CA ARG A 154 -1.05 -3.08 21.83
C ARG A 154 -0.54 -4.01 20.73
N PRO A 155 0.17 -5.11 21.06
CA PRO A 155 0.67 -6.05 20.07
C PRO A 155 -0.37 -7.11 19.70
N PHE A 156 -0.39 -7.51 18.42
CA PHE A 156 -1.28 -8.54 17.89
C PHE A 156 -0.49 -9.59 17.11
N CYS A 157 -0.92 -10.85 17.22
CA CYS A 157 -0.31 -11.98 16.50
C CYS A 157 -0.91 -12.21 15.11
N SER A 158 -2.01 -11.54 14.76
CA SER A 158 -2.66 -11.67 13.46
C SER A 158 -3.57 -10.47 13.16
N GLU A 159 -3.90 -10.29 11.88
CA GLU A 159 -4.97 -9.38 11.45
C GLU A 159 -6.31 -9.71 12.13
N GLY A 160 -6.63 -11.00 12.30
CA GLY A 160 -7.87 -11.44 12.96
C GLY A 160 -7.96 -10.97 14.41
N CYS A 161 -6.91 -11.20 15.21
CA CYS A 161 -6.85 -10.74 16.60
C CYS A 161 -6.95 -9.21 16.72
N LYS A 162 -6.29 -8.48 15.82
CA LYS A 162 -6.39 -7.01 15.75
C LYS A 162 -7.82 -6.55 15.48
N LEU A 163 -8.51 -7.17 14.51
CA LEU A 163 -9.87 -6.81 14.14
C LEU A 163 -10.88 -7.12 15.25
N LEU A 164 -10.77 -8.29 15.89
CA LEU A 164 -11.63 -8.68 17.01
C LEU A 164 -11.43 -7.74 18.20
N TYR A 165 -10.18 -7.42 18.54
CA TYR A 165 -9.91 -6.43 19.58
C TYR A 165 -10.49 -5.06 19.23
N LYS A 166 -10.34 -4.60 17.99
CA LYS A 166 -10.90 -3.32 17.54
C LYS A 166 -12.43 -3.27 17.70
N GLN A 167 -13.12 -4.36 17.36
CA GLN A 167 -14.58 -4.48 17.53
C GLN A 167 -14.99 -4.45 19.00
N ASP A 168 -14.31 -5.22 19.85
CA ASP A 168 -14.57 -5.28 21.29
C ASP A 168 -14.25 -3.94 21.97
N PHE A 169 -13.17 -3.29 21.58
CA PHE A 169 -12.77 -1.97 22.05
C PHE A 169 -13.83 -0.91 21.72
N ALA A 170 -14.35 -0.93 20.48
CA ALA A 170 -15.45 -0.05 20.08
C ALA A 170 -16.73 -0.33 20.89
N ARG A 171 -17.06 -1.61 21.09
CA ARG A 171 -18.23 -2.03 21.88
C ARG A 171 -18.13 -1.57 23.34
N ARG A 172 -16.95 -1.66 23.97
CA ARG A 172 -16.71 -1.21 25.35
C ARG A 172 -16.81 0.31 25.52
N LEU A 173 -16.39 1.07 24.52
CA LEU A 173 -16.45 2.55 24.56
C LEU A 173 -17.81 3.11 24.14
N GLY A 174 -18.62 2.34 23.41
CA GLY A 174 -19.92 2.76 22.90
C GLY A 174 -19.84 4.02 22.03
N LEU A 175 -20.80 4.93 22.19
CA LEU A 175 -20.88 6.20 21.45
C LEU A 175 -19.69 7.16 21.68
N ARG A 176 -18.79 6.85 22.63
CA ARG A 176 -17.55 7.62 22.87
C ARG A 176 -16.37 7.09 22.04
N CYS A 177 -16.54 6.04 21.24
CA CYS A 177 -15.50 5.53 20.35
C CYS A 177 -15.46 6.33 19.05
N VAL A 178 -14.30 6.89 18.72
CA VAL A 178 -14.09 7.68 17.49
C VAL A 178 -12.77 7.30 16.83
N THR A 179 -12.65 7.58 15.53
CA THR A 179 -11.36 7.55 14.83
C THR A 179 -10.79 8.97 14.83
N CYS A 180 -9.64 9.18 15.48
CA CYS A 180 -9.04 10.50 15.60
C CYS A 180 -8.68 11.07 14.22
N ASN A 181 -9.12 12.30 13.91
CA ASN A 181 -8.88 12.93 12.60
C ASN A 181 -7.41 13.35 12.38
N TYR A 182 -6.59 13.35 13.42
CA TYR A 182 -5.16 13.61 13.31
C TYR A 182 -4.36 12.30 13.17
N CYS A 183 -4.39 11.43 14.19
CA CYS A 183 -3.55 10.23 14.23
C CYS A 183 -4.19 9.00 13.57
N SER A 184 -5.45 9.10 13.10
CA SER A 184 -6.22 8.00 12.47
C SER A 184 -6.41 6.75 13.35
N GLN A 185 -6.12 6.83 14.65
CA GLN A 185 -6.27 5.73 15.59
C GLN A 185 -7.69 5.67 16.14
N LEU A 186 -8.15 4.46 16.47
CA LEU A 186 -9.40 4.27 17.21
C LEU A 186 -9.15 4.58 18.69
N CYS A 187 -9.98 5.44 19.27
CA CYS A 187 -9.76 5.98 20.61
C CYS A 187 -11.07 6.37 21.29
N LYS A 188 -11.00 6.60 22.60
CA LYS A 188 -12.04 7.37 23.30
C LYS A 188 -11.99 8.82 22.83
N LYS A 189 -13.15 9.39 22.53
CA LYS A 189 -13.32 10.81 22.18
C LYS A 189 -12.81 11.68 23.32
N GLY A 190 -11.77 12.46 23.04
CA GLY A 190 -11.15 13.39 23.99
C GLY A 190 -11.42 14.86 23.65
N ALA A 191 -11.55 15.20 22.36
CA ALA A 191 -11.86 16.55 21.91
C ALA A 191 -12.67 16.52 20.61
N THR A 192 -13.38 17.62 20.33
CA THR A 192 -14.13 17.84 19.09
C THR A 192 -13.92 19.28 18.64
N LYS A 193 -13.72 19.49 17.35
CA LYS A 193 -13.58 20.82 16.76
C LYS A 193 -14.33 20.89 15.45
N GLU A 194 -15.03 21.99 15.23
CA GLU A 194 -15.62 22.32 13.94
C GLU A 194 -14.64 23.19 13.14
N LEU A 195 -14.38 22.78 11.90
CA LEU A 195 -13.55 23.49 10.93
C LEU A 195 -14.29 23.47 9.59
N ASP A 196 -14.57 24.66 9.04
CA ASP A 196 -15.36 24.88 7.82
C ASP A 196 -16.69 24.10 7.80
N GLY A 197 -17.43 24.17 8.91
CA GLY A 197 -18.73 23.50 9.08
C GLY A 197 -18.65 21.98 9.25
N VAL A 198 -17.44 21.39 9.28
CA VAL A 198 -17.27 19.95 9.51
C VAL A 198 -16.77 19.68 10.92
N VAL A 199 -17.58 18.95 11.68
CA VAL A 199 -17.23 18.47 13.02
C VAL A 199 -16.20 17.34 12.91
N ARG A 200 -15.07 17.50 13.60
CA ARG A 200 -13.95 16.56 13.65
C ARG A 200 -13.70 16.10 15.07
N ASP A 201 -13.59 14.79 15.28
CA ASP A 201 -13.28 14.19 16.58
C ASP A 201 -11.79 13.81 16.70
N PHE A 202 -11.26 13.93 17.93
CA PHE A 202 -9.86 13.70 18.27
C PHE A 202 -9.71 12.87 19.56
N CYS A 203 -8.59 12.15 19.67
CA CYS A 203 -8.26 11.38 20.88
C CYS A 203 -7.85 12.26 22.07
N SER A 204 -7.33 13.47 21.80
CA SER A 204 -6.85 14.40 22.82
C SER A 204 -6.86 15.84 22.29
N GLU A 205 -6.76 16.81 23.20
CA GLU A 205 -6.56 18.21 22.82
C GLU A 205 -5.26 18.43 22.05
N GLU A 206 -4.21 17.66 22.34
CA GLU A 206 -2.93 17.76 21.62
C GLU A 206 -3.08 17.37 20.14
N CYS A 207 -3.79 16.27 19.85
CA CYS A 207 -4.09 15.88 18.47
C CYS A 207 -4.99 16.91 17.77
N CYS A 208 -5.92 17.50 18.50
CA CYS A 208 -6.76 18.58 18.00
C CYS A 208 -5.93 19.81 17.61
N LYS A 209 -5.01 20.27 18.47
CA LYS A 209 -4.11 21.40 18.20
C LYS A 209 -3.19 21.12 17.02
N LYS A 210 -2.52 19.96 16.96
CA LYS A 210 -1.65 19.59 15.83
C LYS A 210 -2.41 19.56 14.50
N PHE A 211 -3.67 19.11 14.51
CA PHE A 211 -4.50 19.14 13.32
C PHE A 211 -4.85 20.57 12.90
N GLN A 212 -5.23 21.44 13.85
CA GLN A 212 -5.53 22.85 13.56
C GLN A 212 -4.30 23.58 13.01
N ASP A 213 -3.13 23.40 13.61
CA ASP A 213 -1.89 24.00 13.15
C ASP A 213 -1.56 23.56 11.71
N TRP A 214 -1.71 22.26 11.42
CA TRP A 214 -1.55 21.74 10.07
C TRP A 214 -2.59 22.35 9.11
N TYR A 215 -3.85 22.44 9.52
CA TYR A 215 -4.96 22.97 8.74
C TYR A 215 -4.75 24.44 8.35
N TYR A 216 -4.42 25.29 9.32
CA TYR A 216 -4.20 26.72 9.08
C TYR A 216 -2.88 27.00 8.35
N LYS A 217 -1.84 26.19 8.57
CA LYS A 217 -0.62 26.26 7.75
C LYS A 217 -0.91 25.90 6.28
N ALA A 218 -1.75 24.89 6.05
CA ALA A 218 -2.17 24.51 4.71
C ALA A 218 -3.07 25.57 4.05
N SER A 219 -3.92 26.27 4.81
CA SER A 219 -4.78 27.34 4.28
C SER A 219 -4.03 28.63 3.96
N ASN A 220 -2.98 28.96 4.72
CA ASN A 220 -2.15 30.16 4.49
C ASN A 220 -1.10 29.97 3.39
N SER A 221 -0.97 28.74 2.87
CA SER A 221 -0.13 28.42 1.73
C SER A 221 -0.96 28.58 0.45
N GLU A 222 -1.12 29.80 -0.04
CA GLU A 222 -1.83 30.11 -1.29
C GLU A 222 -1.01 29.67 -2.52
N PHE A 223 -0.68 28.37 -2.63
CA PHE A 223 -0.21 27.68 -3.84
C PHE A 223 -0.14 26.16 -3.56
N LEU A 224 -1.28 25.49 -3.44
CA LEU A 224 -1.41 24.10 -3.92
C LEU A 224 -2.89 23.73 -4.11
N THR A 225 -3.42 24.01 -5.30
CA THR A 225 -4.53 23.27 -5.90
C THR A 225 -4.10 21.83 -6.16
N ARG A 226 -3.96 21.04 -5.09
CA ARG A 226 -3.88 19.57 -5.13
C ARG A 226 -4.00 19.04 -3.71
N ALA A 227 -5.24 18.98 -3.23
CA ALA A 227 -5.60 18.13 -2.11
C ALA A 227 -5.01 16.73 -2.34
N PRO A 228 -4.24 16.16 -1.39
CA PRO A 228 -4.08 14.72 -1.36
C PRO A 228 -5.48 14.18 -1.07
N GLN A 229 -6.05 13.52 -2.07
CA GLN A 229 -7.24 12.69 -1.95
C GLN A 229 -7.01 11.71 -0.79
N LEU A 230 -7.41 12.10 0.43
CA LEU A 230 -7.65 11.20 1.53
C LEU A 230 -8.74 10.27 1.02
N LYS A 231 -8.31 9.06 0.62
CA LYS A 231 -9.17 7.98 0.18
C LYS A 231 -10.34 7.89 1.15
N LYS A 232 -11.53 8.26 0.68
CA LYS A 232 -12.80 7.93 1.33
C LYS A 232 -12.74 6.43 1.66
N PRO A 233 -12.88 6.00 2.93
CA PRO A 233 -13.24 4.62 3.18
C PRO A 233 -14.61 4.42 2.52
N LYS A 234 -14.67 3.59 1.46
CA LYS A 234 -15.93 3.11 0.93
C LYS A 234 -16.66 2.39 2.07
N MET A 235 -17.66 3.02 2.66
CA MET A 235 -18.72 2.30 3.35
C MET A 235 -19.41 1.45 2.29
N HIS A 236 -19.20 0.13 2.33
CA HIS A 236 -20.18 -0.79 1.75
C HIS A 236 -21.24 -1.00 2.84
N MET A 237 -22.49 -0.70 2.48
CA MET A 237 -23.66 -1.34 3.08
C MET A 237 -23.60 -2.85 2.87
#